data_AF-A0A2N1R3V3-F1
#
_entry.id   AF-A0A2N1R3V3-F1
#
_cell.length_a   1.000
_cell.length_b   1.000
_cell.length_c   1.000
_cell.angle_alpha   90.00
_cell.angle_beta   90.00
_cell.angle_gamma   90.00
#
_symmetry.space_group_name_H-M   'P 1'
#
loop_
_entity.id
_entity.type
_entity.pdbx_description
1 polymer ?
#
loop_
_entity_poly.entity_id
_entity_poly.type
_entity_poly.pdbx_seq_one_letter_code
_entity_poly.pdbx_strand_id
1 'polypeptide(L)'
;MNQALAVMTDSTLTYQQKVAGLARVGESTASPLRIGADTRRYLEAGAICDLNEGPAPFRPRYIVPDYERFMRQGSAFLGLEPPRDIWEATAALLILYRHVPSITTFPVYLGDIDALLEPFVRDEAEARKAIGLFLLSIDRTINDSFCHADIGPEATTAGRLILELTREQKNAVPNLSLKYAPALTPDDFAMLAASVALEVAKPSFANDPMFRSEFKAMGLGDYAVASCYNGLPKGGGSCTLVRANLARVAG
;
A
#
# COMPACT_ATOMS: atom_id res chain seq x y z
N MET A 1 15.90 -5.61 31.14
CA MET A 1 14.45 -5.85 31.17
C MET A 1 14.11 -6.82 30.06
N ASN A 2 13.36 -7.90 30.32
CA ASN A 2 12.96 -8.83 29.26
C ASN A 2 12.06 -8.08 28.26
N GLN A 3 12.52 -7.90 27.02
CA GLN A 3 11.80 -7.12 26.00
C GLN A 3 10.42 -7.69 25.69
N ALA A 4 10.28 -9.02 25.66
CA ALA A 4 8.98 -9.66 25.47
C ALA A 4 8.03 -9.33 26.63
N LEU A 5 8.52 -9.40 27.88
CA LEU A 5 7.70 -9.05 29.05
C LEU A 5 7.25 -7.59 29.00
N ALA A 6 8.14 -6.67 28.61
CA ALA A 6 7.81 -5.26 28.46
C ALA A 6 6.65 -5.04 27.48
N VAL A 7 6.69 -5.70 26.31
CA VAL A 7 5.59 -5.65 25.32
C VAL A 7 4.29 -6.27 25.88
N MET A 8 4.39 -7.41 26.57
CA MET A 8 3.21 -8.10 27.12
C MET A 8 2.49 -7.27 28.19
N THR A 9 3.24 -6.60 29.07
CA THR A 9 2.69 -5.83 30.19
C THR A 9 2.33 -4.40 29.85
N ASP A 10 2.71 -3.89 28.67
CA ASP A 10 2.36 -2.52 28.26
C ASP A 10 0.84 -2.36 28.11
N SER A 11 0.24 -1.47 28.90
CA SER A 11 -1.21 -1.20 28.89
C SER A 11 -1.63 -0.19 27.82
N THR A 12 -0.68 0.46 27.16
CA THR A 12 -0.94 1.43 26.08
C THR A 12 -1.05 0.77 24.71
N LEU A 13 -0.61 -0.49 24.58
CA LEU A 13 -0.64 -1.25 23.33
C LEU A 13 -1.94 -2.04 23.18
N THR A 14 -2.54 -1.94 21.99
CA THR A 14 -3.60 -2.85 21.52
C THR A 14 -3.07 -4.28 21.33
N TYR A 15 -3.99 -5.24 21.22
CA TYR A 15 -3.64 -6.64 20.93
C TYR A 15 -2.74 -6.78 19.69
N GLN A 16 -3.11 -6.13 18.58
CA GLN A 16 -2.36 -6.19 17.33
C GLN A 16 -0.95 -5.59 17.47
N GLN A 17 -0.82 -4.46 18.19
CA GLN A 17 0.48 -3.85 18.46
C GLN A 17 1.36 -4.75 19.35
N LYS A 18 0.77 -5.48 20.31
CA LYS A 18 1.50 -6.48 21.11
C LYS A 18 1.98 -7.65 20.25
N VAL A 19 1.14 -8.20 19.37
CA VAL A 19 1.53 -9.27 18.45
C VAL A 19 2.69 -8.81 17.55
N ALA A 20 2.57 -7.63 16.93
CA ALA A 20 3.65 -7.07 16.11
C ALA A 20 4.93 -6.79 16.92
N GLY A 21 4.79 -6.28 18.15
CA GLY A 21 5.91 -6.05 19.06
C GLY A 21 6.64 -7.34 19.45
N LEU A 22 5.91 -8.40 19.77
CA LEU A 22 6.49 -9.71 20.09
C LEU A 22 7.15 -10.34 18.86
N ALA A 23 6.58 -10.18 17.66
CA ALA A 23 7.21 -10.61 16.43
C ALA A 23 8.56 -9.92 16.20
N ARG A 24 8.67 -8.61 16.47
CA ARG A 24 9.95 -7.87 16.40
C ARG A 24 10.97 -8.36 17.43
N VAL A 25 10.53 -8.72 18.64
CA VAL A 25 11.42 -9.33 19.64
C VAL A 25 11.96 -10.66 19.11
N GLY A 26 11.10 -11.50 18.53
CA GLY A 26 11.50 -12.75 17.89
C GLY A 26 12.49 -12.56 16.73
N GLU A 27 12.20 -11.62 15.83
CA GLU A 27 13.05 -11.19 14.71
C GLU A 27 14.45 -10.74 15.16
N SER A 28 14.56 -10.18 16.37
CA SER A 28 15.83 -9.72 16.94
C SER A 28 16.65 -10.84 17.63
N THR A 29 16.11 -12.06 17.75
CA THR A 29 16.83 -13.18 18.41
C THR A 29 17.86 -13.86 17.51
N ALA A 30 17.80 -13.64 16.19
CA ALA A 30 18.71 -14.21 15.22
C ALA A 30 19.33 -13.11 14.35
N SER A 31 20.57 -13.32 13.92
CA SER A 31 21.25 -12.44 12.97
C SER A 31 21.86 -13.29 11.86
N PRO A 32 21.04 -13.76 10.90
CA PRO A 32 21.48 -14.71 9.87
C PRO A 32 22.44 -14.08 8.86
N LEU A 33 22.42 -12.74 8.71
CA LEU A 33 23.25 -12.01 7.76
C LEU A 33 24.53 -11.51 8.42
N ARG A 34 25.68 -11.82 7.83
CA ARG A 34 26.97 -11.27 8.26
C ARG A 34 27.19 -9.91 7.61
N ILE A 35 27.27 -8.85 8.42
CA ILE A 35 27.65 -7.51 7.97
C ILE A 35 29.16 -7.28 8.16
N GLY A 36 29.81 -6.68 7.16
CA GLY A 36 31.24 -6.35 7.20
C GLY A 36 31.56 -5.23 8.20
N ALA A 37 32.83 -5.10 8.58
CA ALA A 37 33.29 -4.10 9.55
C ALA A 37 32.98 -2.66 9.10
N ASP A 38 33.19 -2.36 7.81
CA ASP A 38 32.90 -1.03 7.25
C ASP A 38 31.40 -0.71 7.30
N THR A 39 30.54 -1.65 6.90
CA THR A 39 29.07 -1.49 6.97
C THR A 39 28.63 -1.22 8.40
N ARG A 40 29.17 -1.98 9.38
CA ARG A 40 28.88 -1.77 10.79
C ARG A 40 29.30 -0.37 11.26
N ARG A 41 30.51 0.06 10.89
CA ARG A 41 31.00 1.41 11.21
C ARG A 41 30.06 2.50 10.68
N TYR A 42 29.57 2.35 9.45
CA TYR A 42 28.65 3.33 8.86
C TYR A 42 27.24 3.30 9.47
N LEU A 43 26.74 2.13 9.88
CA LEU A 43 25.50 1.99 10.65
C LEU A 43 25.62 2.68 12.02
N GLU A 44 26.70 2.39 12.77
CA GLU A 44 26.96 2.98 14.08
C GLU A 44 27.16 4.50 14.01
N ALA A 45 27.77 5.01 12.95
CA ALA A 45 27.94 6.44 12.71
C ALA A 45 26.65 7.16 12.25
N GLY A 46 25.56 6.41 11.99
CA GLY A 46 24.31 6.95 11.44
C GLY A 46 24.44 7.45 9.99
N ALA A 47 25.50 7.06 9.29
CA ALA A 47 25.69 7.32 7.86
C ALA A 47 24.81 6.39 7.01
N ILE A 48 24.54 5.19 7.51
CA ILE A 48 23.57 4.24 6.96
C ILE A 48 22.43 4.07 7.97
N CYS A 49 21.19 4.07 7.49
CA CYS A 49 19.99 3.77 8.27
C CYS A 49 19.27 2.58 7.62
N ASP A 50 19.18 1.47 8.34
CA ASP A 50 18.46 0.24 7.96
C ASP A 50 16.96 0.29 8.34
N LEU A 51 16.47 1.49 8.70
CA LEU A 51 15.10 1.76 9.14
C LEU A 51 14.65 0.95 10.36
N ASN A 52 15.58 0.36 11.11
CA ASN A 52 15.31 -0.49 12.25
C ASN A 52 14.35 -1.66 11.91
N GLU A 53 14.47 -2.24 10.71
CA GLU A 53 13.67 -3.41 10.28
C GLU A 53 14.08 -4.71 10.97
N GLY A 54 15.20 -4.70 11.69
CA GLY A 54 15.71 -5.84 12.43
C GLY A 54 16.68 -6.70 11.60
N PRO A 55 17.45 -7.57 12.27
CA PRO A 55 18.55 -8.32 11.66
C PRO A 55 18.12 -9.57 10.86
N ALA A 56 16.87 -10.01 10.99
CA ALA A 56 16.34 -11.23 10.38
C ALA A 56 14.92 -11.04 9.79
N PRO A 57 14.75 -10.18 8.78
CA PRO A 57 13.43 -9.86 8.24
C PRO A 57 12.70 -11.11 7.76
N PHE A 58 11.55 -11.41 8.36
CA PHE A 58 10.70 -12.57 7.99
C PHE A 58 9.58 -12.21 7.01
N ARG A 59 9.46 -10.93 6.67
CA ARG A 59 8.44 -10.38 5.79
C ARG A 59 9.10 -9.39 4.82
N PRO A 60 8.65 -9.31 3.57
CA PRO A 60 9.12 -8.29 2.65
C PRO A 60 8.68 -6.91 3.16
N ARG A 61 9.42 -5.87 2.75
CA ARG A 61 9.03 -4.51 3.08
C ARG A 61 7.71 -4.14 2.43
N TYR A 62 7.63 -4.27 1.11
CA TYR A 62 6.44 -3.99 0.31
C TYR A 62 6.17 -5.15 -0.65
N ILE A 63 4.89 -5.51 -0.82
CA ILE A 63 4.42 -6.41 -1.87
C ILE A 63 3.41 -5.64 -2.71
N VAL A 64 3.47 -5.85 -4.01
CA VAL A 64 2.50 -5.31 -4.97
C VAL A 64 1.80 -6.48 -5.65
N PRO A 65 0.76 -7.07 -5.04
CA PRO A 65 0.03 -8.18 -5.65
C PRO A 65 -0.59 -7.78 -7.00
N ASP A 66 -0.68 -8.75 -7.91
CA ASP A 66 -1.49 -8.64 -9.12
C ASP A 66 -2.97 -8.90 -8.74
N TYR A 67 -3.63 -7.83 -8.29
CA TYR A 67 -5.02 -7.89 -7.86
C TYR A 67 -5.96 -8.15 -9.04
N GLU A 68 -5.61 -7.71 -10.24
CA GLU A 68 -6.36 -7.96 -11.46
C GLU A 68 -6.43 -9.48 -11.75
N ARG A 69 -5.32 -10.19 -11.58
CA ARG A 69 -5.29 -11.66 -11.66
C ARG A 69 -6.15 -12.29 -10.58
N PHE A 70 -6.08 -11.80 -9.34
CA PHE A 70 -6.95 -12.29 -8.26
C PHE A 70 -8.43 -12.10 -8.60
N MET A 71 -8.84 -10.92 -9.08
CA MET A 71 -10.24 -10.65 -9.47
C MET A 71 -10.71 -11.55 -10.62
N ARG A 72 -9.81 -11.97 -11.54
CA ARG A 72 -10.18 -12.87 -12.64
C ARG A 72 -10.30 -14.34 -12.23
N GLN A 73 -9.49 -14.81 -11.29
CA GLN A 73 -9.35 -16.25 -11.01
C GLN A 73 -9.79 -16.66 -9.59
N GLY A 74 -10.04 -15.69 -8.71
CA GLY A 74 -10.23 -15.94 -7.28
C GLY A 74 -8.96 -16.43 -6.59
N SER A 75 -9.13 -17.18 -5.50
CA SER A 75 -8.05 -17.82 -4.75
C SER A 75 -8.51 -19.16 -4.17
N ALA A 76 -8.02 -20.26 -4.75
CA ALA A 76 -8.26 -21.60 -4.23
C ALA A 76 -7.75 -21.76 -2.79
N PHE A 77 -6.64 -21.09 -2.43
CA PHE A 77 -6.09 -21.11 -1.07
C PHE A 77 -7.06 -20.48 -0.05
N LEU A 78 -7.75 -19.42 -0.43
CA LEU A 78 -8.72 -18.73 0.42
C LEU A 78 -10.15 -19.25 0.25
N GLY A 79 -10.38 -20.21 -0.66
CA GLY A 79 -11.72 -20.67 -1.03
C GLY A 79 -12.59 -19.55 -1.64
N LEU A 80 -11.99 -18.63 -2.38
CA LEU A 80 -12.68 -17.52 -3.03
C LEU A 80 -12.80 -17.78 -4.53
N GLU A 81 -14.03 -17.77 -5.04
CA GLU A 81 -14.30 -17.73 -6.47
C GLU A 81 -14.09 -16.31 -7.03
N PRO A 82 -13.92 -16.14 -8.35
CA PRO A 82 -13.96 -14.82 -8.97
C PRO A 82 -15.26 -14.07 -8.59
N PRO A 83 -15.18 -12.81 -8.13
CA PRO A 83 -16.35 -12.03 -7.78
C PRO A 83 -17.24 -11.78 -9.01
N ARG A 84 -18.55 -11.69 -8.77
CA ARG A 84 -19.58 -11.52 -9.82
C ARG A 84 -20.28 -10.18 -9.77
N ASP A 85 -20.27 -9.53 -8.60
CA ASP A 85 -20.87 -8.23 -8.35
C ASP A 85 -19.99 -7.37 -7.42
N ILE A 86 -20.42 -6.13 -7.17
CA ILE A 86 -19.63 -5.16 -6.40
C ILE A 86 -19.50 -5.55 -4.92
N TRP A 87 -20.47 -6.28 -4.37
CA TRP A 87 -20.44 -6.76 -2.99
C TRP A 87 -19.40 -7.87 -2.84
N GLU A 88 -19.40 -8.83 -3.76
CA GLU A 88 -18.40 -9.89 -3.81
C GLU A 88 -17.00 -9.31 -4.08
N ALA A 89 -16.88 -8.34 -4.99
CA ALA A 89 -15.61 -7.70 -5.34
C ALA A 89 -14.98 -6.99 -4.13
N THR A 90 -15.74 -6.12 -3.47
CA THR A 90 -15.27 -5.39 -2.28
C THR A 90 -14.96 -6.33 -1.11
N ALA A 91 -15.78 -7.35 -0.87
CA ALA A 91 -15.53 -8.34 0.16
C ALA A 91 -14.28 -9.18 -0.13
N ALA A 92 -14.12 -9.68 -1.36
CA ALA A 92 -12.99 -10.49 -1.78
C ALA A 92 -11.65 -9.73 -1.64
N LEU A 93 -11.62 -8.46 -2.03
CA LEU A 93 -10.45 -7.61 -1.85
C LEU A 93 -10.11 -7.40 -0.37
N LEU A 94 -11.08 -7.07 0.49
CA LEU A 94 -10.86 -6.93 1.94
C LEU A 94 -10.31 -8.23 2.57
N ILE A 95 -10.83 -9.38 2.14
CA ILE A 95 -10.33 -10.68 2.60
C ILE A 95 -8.87 -10.85 2.16
N LEU A 96 -8.56 -10.63 0.88
CA LEU A 96 -7.20 -10.79 0.39
C LEU A 96 -6.21 -9.84 1.09
N TYR A 97 -6.58 -8.57 1.28
CA TYR A 97 -5.78 -7.57 1.98
C TYR A 97 -5.34 -8.02 3.38
N ARG A 98 -6.17 -8.80 4.08
CA ARG A 98 -5.81 -9.37 5.39
C ARG A 98 -4.61 -10.32 5.33
N HIS A 99 -4.35 -10.91 4.17
CA HIS A 99 -3.32 -11.92 3.95
C HIS A 99 -2.08 -11.41 3.23
N VAL A 100 -2.05 -10.14 2.82
CA VAL A 100 -0.90 -9.53 2.14
C VAL A 100 0.05 -8.95 3.20
N PRO A 101 1.24 -9.56 3.42
CA PRO A 101 2.17 -9.08 4.43
C PRO A 101 2.97 -7.87 3.96
N SER A 102 3.51 -7.12 4.92
CA SER A 102 4.48 -6.04 4.70
C SER A 102 5.29 -5.79 5.98
N ILE A 103 6.23 -4.84 5.96
CA ILE A 103 6.99 -4.44 7.14
C ILE A 103 6.10 -4.02 8.33
N THR A 104 4.91 -3.47 8.08
CA THR A 104 3.96 -3.03 9.11
C THR A 104 2.92 -4.07 9.48
N THR A 105 2.95 -5.25 8.85
CA THR A 105 1.91 -6.30 8.94
C THR A 105 0.57 -5.96 8.27
N PHE A 106 0.49 -4.83 7.57
CA PHE A 106 -0.66 -4.39 6.79
C PHE A 106 -0.31 -4.30 5.30
N PRO A 107 -1.25 -4.53 4.36
CA PRO A 107 -0.98 -4.32 2.95
C PRO A 107 -0.61 -2.86 2.68
N VAL A 108 0.47 -2.68 1.94
CA VAL A 108 0.95 -1.34 1.57
C VAL A 108 0.33 -0.87 0.26
N TYR A 109 0.00 -1.79 -0.64
CA TYR A 109 -0.66 -1.47 -1.91
C TYR A 109 -1.98 -2.22 -2.03
N LEU A 110 -3.04 -1.51 -2.38
CA LEU A 110 -4.41 -2.02 -2.52
C LEU A 110 -4.86 -2.19 -3.97
N GLY A 111 -4.01 -1.90 -4.96
CA GLY A 111 -4.41 -1.99 -6.36
C GLY A 111 -4.84 -0.67 -6.96
N ASP A 112 -5.10 -0.73 -8.27
CA ASP A 112 -5.77 0.32 -9.04
C ASP A 112 -7.28 0.15 -8.79
N ILE A 113 -7.73 0.61 -7.61
CA ILE A 113 -9.02 0.19 -7.03
C ILE A 113 -10.23 0.63 -7.83
N ASP A 114 -10.10 1.68 -8.64
CA ASP A 114 -11.13 2.08 -9.57
C ASP A 114 -11.28 1.08 -10.72
N ALA A 115 -10.17 0.70 -11.37
CA ALA A 115 -10.14 -0.28 -12.44
C ALA A 115 -10.53 -1.69 -11.96
N LEU A 116 -10.20 -2.05 -10.70
CA LEU A 116 -10.61 -3.32 -10.10
C LEU A 116 -12.13 -3.39 -9.86
N LEU A 117 -12.77 -2.26 -9.53
CA LEU A 117 -14.18 -2.21 -9.16
C LEU A 117 -15.10 -1.83 -10.32
N GLU A 118 -14.61 -1.08 -11.32
CA GLU A 118 -15.38 -0.61 -12.47
C GLU A 118 -16.16 -1.75 -13.19
N PRO A 119 -15.60 -2.96 -13.42
CA PRO A 119 -16.32 -4.04 -14.07
C PRO A 119 -17.58 -4.49 -13.34
N PHE A 120 -17.72 -4.15 -12.05
CA PHE A 120 -18.84 -4.53 -11.19
C PHE A 120 -19.84 -3.39 -10.94
N VAL A 121 -19.59 -2.20 -11.48
CA VAL A 121 -20.55 -1.09 -11.42
C VAL A 121 -21.70 -1.38 -12.39
N ARG A 122 -22.92 -1.43 -11.87
CA ARG A 122 -24.16 -1.66 -12.63
C ARG A 122 -25.18 -0.56 -12.33
N ASP A 123 -25.35 -0.28 -11.04
CA ASP A 123 -26.11 0.84 -10.51
C ASP A 123 -25.17 1.73 -9.69
N GLU A 124 -25.24 3.04 -9.91
CA GLU A 124 -24.33 3.99 -9.26
C GLU A 124 -24.61 4.12 -7.75
N ALA A 125 -25.88 4.05 -7.33
CA ALA A 125 -26.24 4.17 -5.92
C ALA A 125 -25.77 2.94 -5.11
N GLU A 126 -25.93 1.75 -5.69
CA GLU A 126 -25.39 0.51 -5.15
C GLU A 126 -23.86 0.56 -5.07
N ALA A 127 -23.19 0.92 -6.18
CA ALA A 127 -21.74 1.02 -6.23
C ALA A 127 -21.21 2.02 -5.20
N ARG A 128 -21.85 3.20 -5.08
CA ARG A 128 -21.49 4.20 -4.07
C ARG A 128 -21.56 3.64 -2.65
N LYS A 129 -22.62 2.89 -2.33
CA LYS A 129 -22.77 2.28 -1.01
C LYS A 129 -21.69 1.22 -0.75
N ALA A 130 -21.44 0.33 -1.72
CA ALA A 130 -20.44 -0.72 -1.60
C ALA A 130 -19.02 -0.15 -1.48
N ILE A 131 -18.63 0.77 -2.37
CA ILE A 131 -17.33 1.47 -2.34
C ILE A 131 -17.19 2.28 -1.04
N GLY A 132 -18.26 2.94 -0.60
CA GLY A 132 -18.24 3.72 0.64
C GLY A 132 -17.96 2.86 1.87
N LEU A 133 -18.60 1.70 1.97
CA LEU A 133 -18.34 0.73 3.05
C LEU A 133 -16.95 0.11 2.93
N PHE A 134 -16.50 -0.18 1.71
CA PHE A 134 -15.16 -0.70 1.44
C PHE A 134 -14.05 0.26 1.91
N LEU A 135 -14.14 1.55 1.55
CA LEU A 135 -13.19 2.57 1.99
C LEU A 135 -13.23 2.77 3.51
N LEU A 136 -14.42 2.76 4.12
CA LEU A 136 -14.57 2.82 5.57
C LEU A 136 -13.92 1.61 6.26
N SER A 137 -14.13 0.40 5.73
CA SER A 137 -13.53 -0.82 6.26
C SER A 137 -12.01 -0.79 6.18
N ILE A 138 -11.44 -0.33 5.05
CA ILE A 138 -9.99 -0.12 4.92
C ILE A 138 -9.50 0.82 6.02
N ASP A 139 -10.14 1.97 6.21
CA ASP A 139 -9.69 2.95 7.20
C ASP A 139 -9.69 2.40 8.63
N ARG A 140 -10.76 1.67 8.99
CA ARG A 140 -10.90 1.17 10.36
C ARG A 140 -10.09 -0.09 10.66
N THR A 141 -9.61 -0.80 9.64
CA THR A 141 -8.95 -2.12 9.83
C THR A 141 -7.51 -2.18 9.36
N ILE A 142 -7.09 -1.26 8.49
CA ILE A 142 -5.74 -1.16 7.94
C ILE A 142 -5.14 0.16 8.40
N ASN A 143 -4.97 0.31 9.72
CA ASN A 143 -4.52 1.55 10.36
C ASN A 143 -3.01 1.78 10.21
N ASP A 144 -2.56 1.83 8.96
CA ASP A 144 -1.17 2.04 8.56
C ASP A 144 -1.06 3.22 7.60
N SER A 145 -0.23 4.20 7.97
CA SER A 145 0.11 5.36 7.14
C SER A 145 0.72 5.00 5.78
N PHE A 146 1.21 3.76 5.59
CA PHE A 146 1.72 3.30 4.30
C PHE A 146 0.67 2.64 3.41
N CYS A 147 -0.56 2.42 3.87
CA CYS A 147 -1.65 1.88 3.07
C CYS A 147 -1.96 2.82 1.90
N HIS A 148 -1.83 2.33 0.67
CA HIS A 148 -1.90 3.13 -0.56
C HIS A 148 -2.76 2.43 -1.62
N ALA A 149 -3.59 3.19 -2.31
CA ALA A 149 -4.35 2.74 -3.47
C ALA A 149 -4.11 3.69 -4.65
N ASP A 150 -4.21 3.16 -5.86
CA ASP A 150 -4.09 3.94 -7.08
C ASP A 150 -5.44 4.06 -7.79
N ILE A 151 -5.58 5.11 -8.61
CA ILE A 151 -6.68 5.29 -9.57
C ILE A 151 -6.16 5.84 -10.90
N GLY A 152 -6.98 5.74 -11.94
CA GLY A 152 -6.66 6.23 -13.29
C GLY A 152 -5.67 5.34 -14.04
N PRO A 153 -5.13 5.80 -15.19
CA PRO A 153 -5.22 7.15 -15.73
C PRO A 153 -6.56 7.55 -16.35
N GLU A 154 -7.36 6.57 -16.77
CA GLU A 154 -8.67 6.81 -17.39
C GLU A 154 -9.72 7.15 -16.32
N ALA A 155 -10.72 7.96 -16.69
CA ALA A 155 -11.86 8.20 -15.81
C ALA A 155 -12.79 6.99 -15.82
N THR A 156 -13.18 6.54 -14.63
CA THR A 156 -14.14 5.46 -14.40
C THR A 156 -15.25 5.94 -13.47
N THR A 157 -16.41 5.27 -13.51
CA THR A 157 -17.50 5.60 -12.57
C THR A 157 -17.04 5.32 -11.14
N ALA A 158 -16.39 4.18 -10.91
CA ALA A 158 -15.78 3.83 -9.63
C ALA A 158 -14.76 4.88 -9.18
N GLY A 159 -13.87 5.34 -10.06
CA GLY A 159 -12.85 6.34 -9.76
C GLY A 159 -13.46 7.68 -9.31
N ARG A 160 -14.52 8.14 -9.99
CA ARG A 160 -15.26 9.34 -9.56
C ARG A 160 -15.89 9.15 -8.18
N LEU A 161 -16.58 8.01 -7.96
CA LEU A 161 -17.19 7.71 -6.67
C LEU A 161 -16.15 7.63 -5.55
N ILE A 162 -14.98 7.03 -5.80
CA ILE A 162 -13.87 6.95 -4.86
C ILE A 162 -13.40 8.36 -4.46
N LEU A 163 -13.23 9.28 -5.43
CA LEU A 163 -12.84 10.66 -5.14
C LEU A 163 -13.89 11.41 -4.30
N GLU A 164 -15.17 11.30 -4.68
CA GLU A 164 -16.28 11.92 -3.95
C GLU A 164 -16.38 11.38 -2.52
N LEU A 165 -16.31 10.06 -2.34
CA LEU A 165 -16.35 9.41 -1.03
C LEU A 165 -15.11 9.73 -0.20
N THR A 166 -13.94 9.86 -0.83
CA THR A 166 -12.70 10.28 -0.14
C THR A 166 -12.85 11.67 0.46
N ARG A 167 -13.45 12.60 -0.29
CA ARG A 167 -13.78 13.95 0.20
C ARG A 167 -14.82 13.92 1.33
N GLU A 168 -15.87 13.12 1.18
CA GLU A 168 -16.97 13.05 2.15
C GLU A 168 -16.56 12.40 3.47
N GLN A 169 -15.88 11.26 3.40
CA GLN A 169 -15.54 10.46 4.58
C GLN A 169 -14.34 11.01 5.34
N LYS A 170 -13.41 11.69 4.65
CA LYS A 170 -12.17 12.23 5.24
C LYS A 170 -11.37 11.19 6.02
N ASN A 171 -11.45 9.93 5.57
CA ASN A 171 -10.68 8.83 6.12
C ASN A 171 -9.17 9.15 6.03
N ALA A 172 -8.40 8.73 7.02
CA ALA A 172 -6.95 8.89 7.02
C ALA A 172 -6.32 8.00 5.94
N VAL A 173 -6.82 6.77 5.79
CA VAL A 173 -6.31 5.77 4.84
C VAL A 173 -7.45 5.20 3.97
N PRO A 174 -7.16 4.69 2.76
CA PRO A 174 -5.84 4.63 2.14
C PRO A 174 -5.36 6.02 1.71
N ASN A 175 -4.04 6.17 1.57
CA ASN A 175 -3.51 7.20 0.68
C ASN A 175 -3.94 6.88 -0.75
N LEU A 176 -4.09 7.89 -1.59
CA LEU A 176 -4.58 7.73 -2.95
C LEU A 176 -3.62 8.42 -3.92
N SER A 177 -3.28 7.77 -5.02
CA SER A 177 -2.59 8.42 -6.14
C SER A 177 -3.40 8.30 -7.42
N LEU A 178 -3.55 9.42 -8.14
CA LEU A 178 -3.98 9.42 -9.53
C LEU A 178 -2.75 9.21 -10.41
N LYS A 179 -2.75 8.12 -11.18
CA LYS A 179 -1.80 7.91 -12.29
C LYS A 179 -2.17 8.88 -13.41
N TYR A 180 -1.66 10.11 -13.35
CA TYR A 180 -2.07 11.18 -14.25
C TYR A 180 -1.33 11.07 -15.59
N ALA A 181 -2.10 11.01 -16.68
CA ALA A 181 -1.60 11.09 -18.05
C ALA A 181 -2.45 12.10 -18.83
N PRO A 182 -1.91 13.25 -19.30
CA PRO A 182 -2.68 14.24 -20.05
C PRO A 182 -3.39 13.69 -21.30
N ALA A 183 -2.87 12.61 -21.90
CA ALA A 183 -3.46 11.98 -23.07
C ALA A 183 -4.62 11.02 -22.75
N LEU A 184 -4.77 10.59 -21.49
CA LEU A 184 -5.74 9.56 -21.08
C LEU A 184 -6.69 10.05 -19.98
N THR A 185 -6.27 11.01 -19.16
CA THR A 185 -7.04 11.56 -18.04
C THR A 185 -7.89 12.74 -18.53
N PRO A 186 -9.22 12.63 -18.52
CA PRO A 186 -10.11 13.74 -18.87
C PRO A 186 -9.94 14.93 -17.91
N ASP A 187 -10.10 16.15 -18.44
CA ASP A 187 -9.93 17.39 -17.67
C ASP A 187 -10.88 17.49 -16.47
N ASP A 188 -12.14 17.05 -16.63
CA ASP A 188 -13.13 17.08 -15.56
C ASP A 188 -12.76 16.13 -14.40
N PHE A 189 -12.25 14.94 -14.71
CA PHE A 189 -11.75 13.99 -13.72
C PHE A 189 -10.48 14.51 -13.03
N ALA A 190 -9.56 15.10 -13.79
CA ALA A 190 -8.35 15.73 -13.23
C ALA A 190 -8.70 16.92 -12.32
N MET A 191 -9.66 17.75 -12.71
CA MET A 191 -10.16 18.87 -11.91
C MET A 191 -10.87 18.41 -10.64
N LEU A 192 -11.65 17.32 -10.71
CA LEU A 192 -12.22 16.69 -9.52
C LEU A 192 -11.12 16.20 -8.58
N ALA A 193 -10.14 15.45 -9.09
CA ALA A 193 -9.02 14.95 -8.29
C ALA A 193 -8.25 16.10 -7.63
N ALA A 194 -7.97 17.18 -8.36
CA ALA A 194 -7.29 18.35 -7.83
C ALA A 194 -8.10 19.05 -6.73
N SER A 195 -9.41 19.21 -6.94
CA SER A 195 -10.32 19.78 -5.94
C SER A 195 -10.35 18.96 -4.65
N VAL A 196 -10.46 17.63 -4.78
CA VAL A 196 -10.43 16.71 -3.62
C VAL A 196 -9.06 16.77 -2.92
N ALA A 197 -7.96 16.79 -3.66
CA ALA A 197 -6.62 16.91 -3.10
C ALA A 197 -6.43 18.20 -2.30
N LEU A 198 -6.98 19.33 -2.76
CA LEU A 198 -6.94 20.60 -2.05
C LEU A 198 -7.75 20.58 -0.74
N GLU A 199 -8.81 19.78 -0.67
CA GLU A 199 -9.65 19.68 0.54
C GLU A 199 -9.12 18.66 1.56
N VAL A 200 -8.67 17.50 1.11
CA VAL A 200 -8.35 16.36 1.99
C VAL A 200 -6.94 15.79 1.80
N ALA A 201 -6.05 16.51 1.10
CA ALA A 201 -4.65 16.17 0.86
C ALA A 201 -4.39 14.87 0.07
N LYS A 202 -5.42 14.34 -0.62
CA LYS A 202 -5.32 13.21 -1.55
C LYS A 202 -6.41 13.31 -2.64
N PRO A 203 -6.19 12.80 -3.86
CA PRO A 203 -5.03 12.02 -4.28
C PRO A 203 -3.76 12.85 -4.49
N SER A 204 -2.61 12.19 -4.41
CA SER A 204 -1.37 12.66 -5.03
C SER A 204 -1.38 12.36 -6.53
N PHE A 205 -0.48 12.98 -7.29
CA PHE A 205 -0.42 12.82 -8.74
C PHE A 205 0.89 12.15 -9.15
N ALA A 206 0.79 10.97 -9.76
CA ALA A 206 1.92 10.27 -10.33
C ALA A 206 1.97 10.52 -11.84
N ASN A 207 3.14 10.82 -12.39
CA ASN A 207 3.32 11.03 -13.83
C ASN A 207 3.32 9.68 -14.56
N ASP A 208 2.16 9.21 -15.01
CA ASP A 208 1.98 7.89 -15.64
C ASP A 208 2.85 7.69 -16.88
N PRO A 209 2.95 8.66 -17.83
CA PRO A 209 3.83 8.51 -18.99
C PRO A 209 5.30 8.27 -18.60
N MET A 210 5.79 8.99 -17.59
CA MET A 210 7.16 8.84 -17.09
C MET A 210 7.36 7.46 -16.46
N PHE A 211 6.53 7.08 -15.49
CA PHE A 211 6.64 5.78 -14.82
C PHE A 211 6.57 4.61 -15.79
N ARG A 212 5.58 4.61 -16.70
CA ARG A 212 5.47 3.56 -17.72
C ARG A 212 6.69 3.47 -18.60
N SER A 213 7.26 4.60 -19.01
CA SER A 213 8.47 4.63 -19.85
C SER A 213 9.69 4.04 -19.13
N GLU A 214 9.90 4.40 -17.86
CA GLU A 214 11.03 3.93 -17.06
C GLU A 214 10.91 2.44 -16.75
N PHE A 215 9.72 1.99 -16.33
CA PHE A 215 9.47 0.57 -16.04
C PHE A 215 9.65 -0.30 -17.28
N LYS A 216 9.13 0.15 -18.42
CA LYS A 216 9.37 -0.52 -19.70
C LYS A 216 10.86 -0.56 -20.06
N ALA A 217 11.60 0.53 -19.86
CA ALA A 217 13.04 0.58 -20.13
C ALA A 217 13.84 -0.37 -19.21
N MET A 218 13.35 -0.62 -17.99
CA MET A 218 13.89 -1.61 -17.06
C MET A 218 13.48 -3.06 -17.37
N GLY A 219 12.68 -3.29 -18.41
CA GLY A 219 12.14 -4.62 -18.73
C GLY A 219 11.10 -5.10 -17.73
N LEU A 220 10.51 -4.20 -16.96
CA LEU A 220 9.44 -4.47 -16.01
C LEU A 220 8.07 -4.25 -16.66
N GLY A 221 7.05 -4.86 -16.07
CA GLY A 221 5.66 -4.70 -16.49
C GLY A 221 5.06 -3.40 -15.98
N ASP A 222 3.76 -3.47 -15.67
CA ASP A 222 3.03 -2.33 -15.11
C ASP A 222 3.52 -1.97 -13.69
N TYR A 223 3.21 -0.76 -13.25
CA TYR A 223 3.71 -0.21 -11.99
C TYR A 223 2.57 0.14 -11.03
N ALA A 224 2.95 0.26 -9.76
CA ALA A 224 2.12 0.74 -8.66
C ALA A 224 2.83 1.87 -7.92
N VAL A 225 2.06 2.79 -7.38
CA VAL A 225 2.54 3.74 -6.38
C VAL A 225 2.21 3.17 -5.00
N ALA A 226 3.23 2.97 -4.19
CA ALA A 226 3.12 2.28 -2.90
C ALA A 226 3.73 3.10 -1.75
N SER A 227 3.11 3.03 -0.57
CA SER A 227 3.59 3.71 0.64
C SER A 227 3.74 5.24 0.43
N CYS A 228 4.88 5.82 0.79
CA CYS A 228 5.24 7.22 0.56
C CYS A 228 5.70 7.48 -0.89
N TYR A 229 4.93 7.00 -1.88
CA TYR A 229 5.14 7.25 -3.31
C TYR A 229 6.31 6.50 -3.98
N ASN A 230 6.55 5.25 -3.57
CA ASN A 230 7.51 4.39 -4.26
C ASN A 230 6.88 3.81 -5.52
N GLY A 231 7.53 3.96 -6.68
CA GLY A 231 7.20 3.18 -7.88
C GLY A 231 7.70 1.76 -7.73
N LEU A 232 6.82 0.77 -7.84
CA LEU A 232 7.15 -0.65 -7.74
C LEU A 232 6.47 -1.47 -8.84
N PRO A 233 7.07 -2.57 -9.31
CA PRO A 233 6.45 -3.39 -10.36
C PRO A 233 5.29 -4.20 -9.78
N LYS A 234 4.15 -4.21 -10.49
CA LYS A 234 3.02 -5.10 -10.16
C LYS A 234 3.43 -6.57 -10.29
N GLY A 235 2.93 -7.40 -9.38
CA GLY A 235 3.32 -8.80 -9.22
C GLY A 235 4.67 -9.00 -8.51
N GLY A 236 5.32 -7.91 -8.08
CA GLY A 236 6.61 -7.93 -7.39
C GLY A 236 6.54 -7.31 -5.99
N GLY A 237 7.57 -6.54 -5.66
CA GLY A 237 7.68 -5.88 -4.36
C GLY A 237 9.07 -5.33 -4.09
N SER A 238 9.33 -4.97 -2.84
CA SER A 238 10.63 -4.58 -2.33
C SER A 238 10.94 -5.32 -1.04
N CYS A 239 12.14 -5.88 -0.95
CA CYS A 239 12.53 -6.74 0.18
C CYS A 239 12.94 -5.95 1.41
N THR A 240 13.66 -4.84 1.25
CA THR A 240 14.14 -3.97 2.33
C THR A 240 14.44 -2.57 1.78
N LEU A 241 14.61 -1.59 2.66
CA LEU A 241 15.03 -0.23 2.29
C LEU A 241 16.15 0.23 3.22
N VAL A 242 17.26 0.65 2.62
CA VAL A 242 18.39 1.26 3.33
C VAL A 242 18.54 2.70 2.86
N ARG A 243 18.77 3.62 3.79
CA ARG A 243 18.99 5.05 3.48
C ARG A 243 20.42 5.45 3.79
N ALA A 244 21.02 6.23 2.89
CA ALA A 244 22.27 6.92 3.14
C ALA A 244 21.99 8.33 3.67
N ASN A 245 22.60 8.68 4.80
CA ASN A 245 22.57 10.05 5.31
C ASN A 245 23.70 10.85 4.67
N LEU A 246 23.43 11.48 3.52
CA LEU A 246 24.44 12.20 2.75
C LEU A 246 25.13 13.32 3.54
N ALA A 247 24.41 13.96 4.48
CA ALA A 247 24.99 14.99 5.34
C ALA A 247 26.06 14.41 6.30
N ARG A 248 25.88 13.17 6.76
CA ARG A 248 26.86 12.46 7.60
C ARG A 248 28.01 11.86 6.81
N VAL A 249 27.81 11.60 5.52
CA VAL A 249 28.86 11.08 4.63
C VAL A 249 29.77 12.21 4.14
N ALA A 250 29.23 13.42 4.00
CA ALA A 250 29.96 14.58 3.49
C ALA A 250 30.74 15.38 4.55
N GLY A 251 30.47 15.16 5.84
CA GLY A 251 31.14 15.81 6.98
C GLY A 251 32.10 14.88 7.70
#